data_AF-A0A7X6X8J2-F1
#
_entry.id   AF-A0A7X6X8J2-F1
#
_cell.length_a   1.000
_cell.length_b   1.000
_cell.length_c   1.000
_cell.angle_alpha   90.00
_cell.angle_beta   90.00
_cell.angle_gamma   90.00
#
_symmetry.space_group_name_H-M   'P 1'
#
loop_
_entity.id
_entity.type
_entity.pdbx_description
1 polymer ?
#
loop_
_entity_poly.entity_id
_entity_poly.type
_entity_poly.pdbx_seq_one_letter_code
_entity_poly.pdbx_strand_id
1 'polypeptide(L)' 'CMESYQSITHDFDTPPLTMGGGTYARVLDNHVAFGPVMPKRPYPEYVGGPHEKDEAVEIETLIQATAIYATTLLKLAGE' A
#
# COMPACT_ATOMS: atom_id res chain seq x y z
N CYS A 1 -5.36 7.47 -5.93
CA CYS A 1 -4.53 6.37 -5.40
C CYS A 1 -3.30 6.11 -6.27
N MET A 2 -3.44 5.70 -7.54
CA MET A 2 -2.29 5.35 -8.39
C MET A 2 -1.34 6.53 -8.60
N GLU A 3 -1.87 7.71 -8.92
CA GLU A 3 -1.05 8.90 -9.11
C GLU A 3 -0.26 9.27 -7.84
N SER A 4 -0.88 9.22 -6.66
CA SER A 4 -0.21 9.47 -5.38
C SER A 4 0.90 8.45 -5.11
N TYR A 5 0.62 7.16 -5.34
CA TYR A 5 1.61 6.09 -5.23
C TYR A 5 2.81 6.35 -6.15
N GLN A 6 2.57 6.62 -7.43
CA GLN A 6 3.59 6.89 -8.44
C GLN A 6 4.41 8.15 -8.13
N SER A 7 3.77 9.22 -7.63
CA SER A 7 4.45 10.46 -7.30
C SER A 7 5.48 10.34 -6.18
N ILE A 8 5.31 9.36 -5.28
CA ILE A 8 6.16 9.17 -4.09
C ILE A 8 7.13 7.99 -4.28
N THR A 9 6.70 6.92 -4.95
CA THR A 9 7.52 5.72 -5.14
C THR A 9 8.35 5.76 -6.41
N HIS A 10 7.94 6.58 -7.39
CA HIS A 10 8.44 6.56 -8.76
C HIS A 10 8.33 5.18 -9.42
N ASP A 11 7.47 4.30 -8.92
CA ASP A 11 7.15 3.03 -9.55
C ASP A 11 6.03 3.23 -10.58
N PHE A 12 6.43 3.43 -11.82
CA PHE A 12 5.52 3.61 -12.95
C PHE A 12 5.20 2.31 -13.70
N ASP A 13 5.88 1.21 -13.36
CA ASP A 13 5.78 -0.04 -14.10
C ASP A 13 4.81 -1.03 -13.44
N THR A 14 4.63 -0.96 -12.12
CA THR A 14 3.77 -1.91 -11.42
C THR A 14 2.28 -1.56 -11.64
N PRO A 15 1.49 -2.46 -12.24
CA PRO A 15 0.06 -2.23 -12.44
C PRO A 15 -0.72 -2.41 -11.12
N PRO A 16 -1.98 -1.92 -11.05
CA PRO A 16 -2.89 -2.35 -10.00
C PRO A 16 -2.99 -3.88 -9.95
N LEU A 17 -2.94 -4.43 -8.74
CA LEU A 17 -2.94 -5.87 -8.51
C LEU A 17 -4.28 -6.34 -7.93
N THR A 18 -4.58 -7.62 -8.14
CA THR A 18 -5.64 -8.32 -7.40
C THR A 18 -5.01 -9.21 -6.33
N MET A 19 -5.72 -9.43 -5.23
CA MET A 19 -5.25 -10.27 -4.12
C MET A 19 -6.36 -11.20 -3.64
N GLY A 20 -5.99 -12.34 -3.04
CA GLY A 20 -6.93 -13.25 -2.40
C GLY A 20 -7.34 -12.84 -0.98
N GLY A 21 -6.63 -11.89 -0.36
CA GLY A 21 -6.91 -11.41 0.99
C GLY A 21 -8.22 -10.63 1.08
N GLY A 22 -8.95 -10.82 2.19
CA GLY A 22 -10.18 -10.07 2.48
C GLY A 22 -9.89 -8.65 2.97
N THR A 23 -10.63 -7.67 2.47
CA THR A 23 -10.58 -6.27 2.94
C THR A 23 -11.99 -5.68 3.03
N TYR A 24 -12.14 -4.56 3.76
CA TYR A 24 -13.42 -3.84 3.82
C TYR A 24 -13.88 -3.29 2.47
N ALA A 25 -12.99 -3.15 1.48
CA ALA A 25 -13.39 -2.70 0.14
C ALA A 25 -14.40 -3.65 -0.52
N ARG A 26 -14.43 -4.94 -0.15
CA ARG A 26 -15.33 -5.93 -0.76
C ARG A 26 -16.81 -5.65 -0.50
N VAL A 27 -17.16 -4.93 0.56
CA VAL A 27 -18.56 -4.66 0.93
C VAL A 27 -19.04 -3.28 0.47
N LEU A 28 -18.21 -2.53 -0.25
CA LEU A 28 -18.54 -1.19 -0.72
C LEU A 28 -18.42 -1.13 -2.26
N ASP A 29 -19.47 -0.67 -2.93
CA ASP A 29 -19.48 -0.57 -4.40
C ASP A 29 -18.48 0.46 -4.92
N ASN A 30 -17.71 0.13 -5.95
CA ASN A 30 -16.67 0.99 -6.54
C ASN A 30 -15.51 1.36 -5.58
N HIS A 31 -15.24 0.53 -4.57
CA HIS A 31 -14.11 0.74 -3.65
C HIS A 31 -12.96 -0.24 -3.94
N VAL A 32 -11.75 0.16 -3.56
CA VAL A 32 -10.53 -0.65 -3.74
C VAL A 32 -9.77 -0.75 -2.42
N ALA A 33 -9.00 -1.83 -2.27
CA ALA A 33 -8.00 -1.93 -1.22
C ALA A 33 -6.74 -1.17 -1.63
N PHE A 34 -6.11 -0.51 -0.66
CA PHE A 34 -4.88 0.24 -0.85
C PHE A 34 -4.05 0.16 0.43
N GLY A 35 -2.76 -0.15 0.33
CA GLY A 35 -1.99 -0.70 1.44
C GLY A 35 -0.49 -0.37 1.43
N PRO A 36 0.22 -0.62 2.55
CA PRO A 36 1.64 -0.33 2.71
C PRO A 36 2.58 -1.41 2.13
N VAL A 37 2.04 -2.48 1.55
CA VAL A 37 2.86 -3.56 0.96
C VAL A 37 3.38 -3.09 -0.40
N MET A 38 4.71 -2.96 -0.50
CA MET A 38 5.39 -2.41 -1.68
C MET A 38 5.90 -3.53 -2.60
N PRO A 39 5.40 -3.65 -3.85
CA PRO A 39 5.72 -4.78 -4.73
C PRO A 39 7.22 -4.95 -5.05
N LYS A 40 7.96 -3.84 -5.13
CA LYS A 40 9.40 -3.83 -5.43
C LYS A 40 10.29 -3.83 -4.17
N ARG A 41 9.72 -4.01 -2.98
CA ARG A 41 10.45 -4.00 -1.70
C ARG A 41 10.07 -5.20 -0.84
N PRO A 42 10.67 -6.38 -1.10
CA PRO A 42 10.37 -7.59 -0.35
C PRO A 42 10.87 -7.49 1.10
N TYR A 43 10.22 -8.23 2.00
CA TYR A 43 10.69 -8.37 3.37
C TYR A 43 12.05 -9.09 3.43
N PRO A 44 12.92 -8.76 4.41
CA PRO A 44 14.06 -9.60 4.74
C PRO A 44 13.62 -11.03 5.11
N GLU A 45 14.46 -12.02 4.82
CA GLU A 45 14.12 -13.45 5.03
C GLU A 45 13.71 -13.81 6.47
N TYR A 46 14.20 -13.05 7.46
CA TYR A 46 13.91 -13.27 8.88
C TYR A 46 12.62 -12.57 9.36
N VAL A 47 11.92 -11.85 8.49
CA VAL A 47 10.70 -11.09 8.80
C VAL A 47 9.50 -11.80 8.17
N GLY A 48 8.50 -12.12 8.99
CA GLY A 48 7.24 -12.68 8.54
C GLY A 48 6.30 -11.64 7.95
N GLY A 49 5.42 -12.09 7.06
CA GLY A 49 4.29 -11.29 6.58
C GLY A 49 3.14 -11.22 7.59
N PRO A 50 2.01 -10.60 7.20
CA PRO A 50 0.81 -10.54 8.03
C PRO A 50 0.36 -11.93 8.51
N HIS A 51 0.16 -12.07 9.82
CA HIS A 51 -0.23 -13.31 10.51
C HIS A 51 0.82 -14.43 10.53
N GLU A 52 2.09 -14.12 10.24
CA GLU A 52 3.20 -15.08 10.32
C GLU A 52 4.06 -14.85 11.57
N LYS A 53 5.00 -15.77 11.84
CA LYS A 53 5.98 -15.62 12.91
C LYS A 53 6.93 -14.46 12.56
N ASP A 54 7.32 -13.68 13.56
CA ASP A 54 8.23 -12.55 13.41
C ASP A 54 7.67 -11.47 12.44
N GLU A 55 6.34 -11.28 12.43
CA GLU A 55 5.65 -10.22 11.68
C GLU A 55 6.19 -8.84 12.06
N ALA A 56 6.62 -8.08 11.05
CA ALA A 56 7.09 -6.71 11.24
C ALA A 56 6.85 -5.85 10.00
N VAL A 57 7.02 -4.53 10.17
CA VAL A 57 7.03 -3.55 9.09
C VAL A 57 8.29 -2.70 9.19
N GLU A 58 8.96 -2.48 8.06
CA GLU A 58 10.11 -1.57 7.98
C GLU A 58 9.64 -0.12 8.18
N ILE A 59 10.32 0.62 9.06
CA ILE A 59 9.95 2.00 9.43
C ILE A 59 9.87 2.90 8.19
N GLU A 60 10.81 2.77 7.26
CA GLU A 60 10.85 3.57 6.04
C GLU A 60 9.65 3.28 5.14
N THR A 61 9.29 2.02 4.98
CA THR A 61 8.07 1.61 4.26
C THR A 61 6.82 2.17 4.93
N LEU A 62 6.75 2.17 6.28
CA LEU A 62 5.62 2.73 7.02
C LEU A 62 5.50 4.26 6.83
N ILE A 63 6.62 4.98 6.88
CA ILE A 63 6.66 6.43 6.65
C ILE A 63 6.27 6.75 5.20
N GLN A 64 6.80 5.99 4.22
CA GLN A 64 6.46 6.18 2.82
C GLN A 64 4.97 5.92 2.56
N ALA A 65 4.41 4.85 3.12
CA ALA A 65 2.97 4.58 3.05
C ALA A 65 2.13 5.70 3.67
N THR A 66 2.59 6.26 4.80
CA THR A 66 1.93 7.41 5.45
C THR A 66 1.89 8.63 4.52
N ALA A 67 3.01 8.95 3.86
CA ALA A 67 3.04 10.03 2.88
C ALA A 67 2.06 9.78 1.72
N ILE A 68 2.01 8.55 1.21
CA ILE A 68 1.10 8.15 0.14
C ILE A 68 -0.37 8.30 0.55
N TYR A 69 -0.73 7.89 1.78
CA TYR A 69 -2.08 8.10 2.29
C TYR A 69 -2.42 9.57 2.45
N ALA A 70 -1.54 10.37 3.06
CA ALA A 70 -1.76 11.80 3.23
C ALA A 70 -1.99 12.51 1.89
N THR A 71 -1.12 12.29 0.90
CA THR A 71 -1.27 12.84 -0.45
C THR A 71 -2.55 12.36 -1.13
N THR A 72 -2.92 11.09 -0.95
CA THR A 72 -4.18 10.55 -1.52
C THR A 72 -5.40 11.21 -0.90
N LEU A 73 -5.42 11.40 0.42
CA LEU A 73 -6.54 12.01 1.12
C LEU A 73 -6.71 13.49 0.75
N LEU A 74 -5.61 14.25 0.64
CA LEU A 74 -5.65 15.64 0.20
C LEU A 74 -6.26 15.78 -1.20
N LYS A 75 -5.80 14.95 -2.15
CA LYS A 75 -6.36 14.91 -3.52
C LYS A 75 -7.83 14.53 -3.54
N LEU A 76 -8.24 13.53 -2.75
CA LEU A 76 -9.65 13.13 -2.64
C LEU A 76 -10.51 14.22 -2.00
N ALA A 77 -9.94 15.07 -1.15
CA ALA A 77 -10.61 16.21 -0.55
C ALA A 77 -10.74 17.42 -1.49
N GLY A 78 -10.14 17.36 -2.70
CA GLY A 78 -10.31 18.37 -3.74
C GLY A 78 -9.14 19.34 -3.93
N GLU A 79 -7.97 19.05 -3.36
CA GLU A 79 -6.70 19.67 -3.78
C GLU A 79 -6.20 19.11 -5.11
#